data_AF-A0AAV2YX17-F1
#
_entry.id   AF-A0AAV2YX17-F1
#
_cell.length_a   1.000
_cell.length_b   1.000
_cell.length_c   1.000
_cell.angle_alpha   90.00
_cell.angle_beta   90.00
_cell.angle_gamma   90.00
#
_symmetry.space_group_name_H-M   'P 1'
#
loop_
_entity.id
_entity.type
_entity.pdbx_description
1 polymer ?
#
loop_
_entity_poly.entity_id
_entity_poly.type
_entity_poly.pdbx_seq_one_letter_code
_entity_poly.pdbx_strand_id
1 'polypeptide(L)'
;MAATMECEVAMAPPPPTPGAVMMCVECEDTEAGVRCDTCDDVYCILCYEAQHHAGTRRGHTKVVLEVAAPPPPPPPPQVLKNDAAATNATPSNNSEQKQPMAAPATAVASVTSDDEGSSADEEEEPSTTPRLAALMKEAKFIPMRLSDEERALFLLLDSALTVSEYTDKVDVLSYRSPAKRIVHELQEIFSTLSGMMVVNDFRRGKRLIQQKKFQQNEEFFQQVFEIGRRYKIMNPERMRDNYGKMIYLLQDANLREIRSHLGFSCVGPINTVHAFLEERDALEMLRDPLCITATAVVSGSGDSAAKTAAIEELATTYSSNKITPDEIKRCLASIGDKESFLDANLSPIIRMIRYLQEFFKPDQAESPYSLEIRSGRDGARLSHSHGTQYEYVLQSLLLWRNITGSMLRLWWAVEDDLLSGAMYRLRDTGQGLNRVQHAPDTSRLVHAILHQTQKSRARWVGSSVVHLGDHNVPNALMFIDKYTQISRILSPIVNTVAEVEGLAQHPDTRTYIEDAFGGARNLQRQILCDFFKHGFDGSGADNFFDAGSCIDGRLTSAWNWCSKIEKKPFFHVFLMAGFVGFDGHFEK
;
A
#
# COMPACT_ATOMS: atom_id res chain seq x y z
N MET A 1 4.67 50.54 46.37
CA MET A 1 3.26 50.46 46.80
C MET A 1 2.66 49.24 46.15
N ALA A 2 2.28 48.26 46.97
CA ALA A 2 1.75 46.98 46.53
C ALA A 2 0.36 47.17 45.89
N ALA A 3 0.15 46.55 44.73
CA ALA A 3 -1.17 46.36 44.14
C ALA A 3 -1.52 44.87 44.25
N THR A 4 -2.53 44.61 45.05
CA THR A 4 -3.14 43.31 45.33
C THR A 4 -3.87 42.79 44.10
N MET A 5 -3.50 41.61 43.63
CA MET A 5 -4.27 40.82 42.65
C MET A 5 -5.28 39.98 43.44
N GLU A 6 -6.57 40.33 43.34
CA GLU A 6 -7.66 39.51 43.85
C GLU A 6 -7.86 38.30 42.93
N CYS A 7 -7.99 37.13 43.53
CA CYS A 7 -8.22 35.84 42.88
C CYS A 7 -9.72 35.70 42.58
N GLU A 8 -10.10 35.65 41.31
CA GLU A 8 -11.45 35.23 40.91
C GLU A 8 -11.61 33.72 41.18
N VAL A 9 -12.46 33.40 42.14
CA VAL A 9 -12.89 32.03 42.44
C VAL A 9 -13.90 31.61 41.36
N ALA A 10 -13.52 30.65 40.52
CA ALA A 10 -14.42 30.03 39.56
C ALA A 10 -15.61 29.36 40.28
N MET A 11 -16.83 29.82 40.00
CA MET A 11 -18.06 29.19 40.49
C MET A 11 -18.24 27.81 39.83
N ALA A 12 -18.57 26.80 40.64
CA ALA A 12 -18.86 25.45 40.18
C ALA A 12 -20.06 25.41 39.21
N PRO A 13 -20.05 24.54 38.18
CA PRO A 13 -21.18 24.41 37.26
C PRO A 13 -22.44 23.88 37.99
N PRO A 14 -23.64 24.25 37.53
CA PRO A 14 -24.88 23.80 38.14
C PRO A 14 -25.05 22.28 38.02
N PRO A 15 -25.71 21.62 38.98
CA PRO A 15 -25.94 20.18 38.93
C PRO A 15 -26.81 19.79 37.73
N PRO A 16 -26.56 18.62 37.09
CA PRO A 16 -27.29 18.18 35.92
C PRO A 16 -28.77 17.88 36.23
N THR A 17 -29.62 18.21 35.27
CA THR A 17 -31.07 17.98 35.30
C THR A 17 -31.40 16.48 35.47
N PRO A 18 -32.35 16.08 36.33
CA PRO A 18 -32.72 14.67 36.48
C PRO A 18 -33.31 14.13 35.17
N GLY A 19 -32.65 13.14 34.56
CA GLY A 19 -33.08 12.50 33.31
C GLY A 19 -32.19 12.76 32.08
N ALA A 20 -31.06 13.44 32.21
CA ALA A 20 -30.07 13.55 31.14
C ALA A 20 -29.30 12.23 30.97
N VAL A 21 -29.41 11.63 29.78
CA VAL A 21 -28.66 10.42 29.40
C VAL A 21 -27.18 10.79 29.29
N MET A 22 -26.33 10.18 30.11
CA MET A 22 -24.88 10.38 30.04
C MET A 22 -24.29 9.45 28.98
N MET A 23 -23.53 9.99 28.02
CA MET A 23 -22.87 9.22 26.96
C MET A 23 -21.49 8.78 27.40
N CYS A 24 -21.01 7.65 26.86
CA CYS A 24 -19.65 7.16 27.09
C CYS A 24 -18.60 8.21 26.68
N VAL A 25 -17.67 8.55 27.56
CA VAL A 25 -16.60 9.52 27.30
C VAL A 25 -15.61 9.06 26.21
N GLU A 26 -15.49 7.74 25.99
CA GLU A 26 -14.52 7.19 25.04
C GLU A 26 -15.07 6.99 23.63
N CYS A 27 -16.35 6.62 23.51
CA CYS A 27 -16.93 6.39 22.20
C CYS A 27 -17.93 7.46 21.79
N GLU A 28 -18.46 8.24 22.73
CA GLU A 28 -19.52 9.26 22.53
C GLU A 28 -20.82 8.74 21.84
N ASP A 29 -20.84 7.46 21.47
CA ASP A 29 -21.82 6.82 20.59
C ASP A 29 -22.86 5.97 21.34
N THR A 30 -22.59 5.61 22.60
CA THR A 30 -23.43 4.70 23.39
C THR A 30 -23.65 5.27 24.78
N GLU A 31 -24.86 5.08 25.33
CA GLU A 31 -25.18 5.45 26.70
C GLU A 31 -24.19 4.82 27.68
N ALA A 32 -23.71 5.62 28.62
CA ALA A 32 -22.78 5.16 29.62
C ALA A 32 -23.50 4.19 30.58
N GLY A 33 -22.98 2.96 30.65
CA GLY A 33 -23.47 1.92 31.54
C GLY A 33 -22.57 1.72 32.76
N VAL A 34 -21.40 2.37 32.81
CA VAL A 34 -20.40 2.19 33.87
C VAL A 34 -19.75 3.51 34.21
N ARG A 35 -19.67 3.87 35.49
CA ARG A 35 -18.80 4.94 36.01
C ARG A 35 -17.56 4.34 36.65
N CYS A 36 -16.40 4.93 36.38
CA CYS A 36 -15.13 4.57 37.01
C CYS A 36 -14.81 5.55 38.14
N ASP A 37 -14.74 5.10 39.40
CA ASP A 37 -14.53 6.02 40.53
C ASP A 37 -13.12 6.62 40.57
N THR A 38 -12.16 5.92 39.97
CA THR A 38 -10.75 6.34 39.95
C THR A 38 -10.43 7.30 38.79
N CYS A 39 -11.15 7.17 37.66
CA CYS A 39 -11.06 8.13 36.56
C CYS A 39 -12.03 9.32 36.70
N ASP A 40 -13.06 9.17 37.53
CA ASP A 40 -14.22 10.07 37.62
C ASP A 40 -14.99 10.24 36.29
N ASP A 41 -14.85 9.25 35.41
CA ASP A 41 -15.39 9.25 34.05
C ASP A 41 -16.47 8.17 33.85
N VAL A 42 -17.30 8.34 32.82
CA VAL A 42 -18.39 7.43 32.46
C VAL A 42 -18.18 6.77 31.10
N TYR A 43 -18.38 5.46 31.03
CA TYR A 43 -18.07 4.60 29.90
C TYR A 43 -19.27 3.72 29.53
N CYS A 44 -19.37 3.31 28.27
CA CYS A 44 -20.17 2.14 27.91
C CYS A 44 -19.44 0.88 28.40
N ILE A 45 -20.17 -0.23 28.56
CA ILE A 45 -19.64 -1.49 29.11
C ILE A 45 -18.40 -1.96 28.33
N LEU A 46 -18.45 -1.87 26.99
CA LEU A 46 -17.36 -2.31 26.10
C LEU A 46 -16.11 -1.44 26.23
N CYS A 47 -16.26 -0.11 26.26
CA CYS A 47 -15.13 0.81 26.41
C CYS A 47 -14.49 0.69 27.79
N TYR A 48 -15.30 0.48 28.84
CA TYR A 48 -14.77 0.23 30.18
C TYR A 48 -13.89 -1.02 30.17
N GLU A 49 -14.39 -2.14 29.64
CA GLU A 49 -13.63 -3.40 29.57
C GLU A 49 -12.36 -3.25 28.74
N ALA A 50 -12.44 -2.61 27.57
CA ALA A 50 -11.27 -2.39 26.71
C ALA A 50 -10.17 -1.57 27.42
N GLN A 51 -10.54 -0.50 28.12
CA GLN A 51 -9.57 0.39 28.77
C GLN A 51 -9.10 -0.07 30.16
N HIS A 52 -9.88 -0.91 30.84
CA HIS A 52 -9.60 -1.35 32.20
C HIS A 52 -9.17 -2.83 32.27
N HIS A 53 -8.92 -3.51 31.15
CA HIS A 53 -8.43 -4.90 31.17
C HIS A 53 -6.93 -5.05 31.49
N ALA A 54 -6.12 -4.00 31.34
CA ALA A 54 -4.66 -4.06 31.47
C ALA A 54 -4.02 -2.78 32.05
N GLY A 55 -2.77 -2.89 32.50
CA GLY A 55 -1.99 -1.76 33.01
C GLY A 55 -2.43 -1.25 34.40
N THR A 56 -2.12 0.02 34.69
CA THR A 56 -2.43 0.69 35.97
C THR A 56 -3.93 0.83 36.24
N ARG A 57 -4.76 0.77 35.18
CA ARG A 57 -6.22 0.91 35.26
C ARG A 57 -6.97 -0.37 35.60
N ARG A 58 -6.28 -1.53 35.63
CA ARG A 58 -6.87 -2.84 35.96
C ARG A 58 -7.46 -2.91 37.38
N GLY A 59 -6.97 -2.07 38.29
CA GLY A 59 -7.43 -2.02 39.68
C GLY A 59 -8.53 -0.99 39.95
N HIS A 60 -9.00 -0.25 38.95
CA HIS A 60 -10.01 0.78 39.17
C HIS A 60 -11.36 0.15 39.53
N THR A 61 -12.07 0.77 40.49
CA THR A 61 -13.41 0.34 40.89
C THR A 61 -14.47 0.92 39.96
N LYS A 62 -15.51 0.15 39.69
CA LYS A 62 -16.64 0.55 38.85
C LYS A 62 -17.96 0.52 39.59
N VAL A 63 -18.84 1.44 39.19
CA VAL A 63 -20.26 1.47 39.52
C VAL A 63 -21.05 1.29 38.23
N VAL A 64 -22.00 0.33 38.22
CA VAL A 64 -22.89 0.12 37.07
C VAL A 64 -24.03 1.13 37.14
N LEU A 65 -24.29 1.83 36.04
CA LEU A 65 -25.40 2.77 35.90
C LEU A 65 -26.64 2.01 35.38
N GLU A 66 -27.81 2.24 35.97
CA GLU A 66 -29.05 1.62 35.52
C GLU A 66 -29.47 2.18 34.16
N VAL A 67 -29.28 1.40 33.09
CA VAL A 67 -29.78 1.70 31.74
C VAL A 67 -31.14 1.02 31.57
N ALA A 68 -32.15 1.75 31.11
CA ALA A 68 -33.48 1.18 30.83
C ALA A 68 -33.39 0.09 29.74
N ALA A 69 -33.95 -1.09 30.01
CA ALA A 69 -33.84 -2.24 29.11
C ALA A 69 -34.49 -1.97 27.74
N PRO A 70 -33.86 -2.39 26.62
CA PRO A 70 -34.46 -2.25 25.29
C PRO A 70 -35.69 -3.17 25.12
N PRO A 71 -36.71 -2.76 24.33
CA PRO A 71 -37.90 -3.56 24.10
C PRO A 71 -37.58 -4.85 23.32
N PRO A 72 -38.30 -5.96 23.58
CA PRO A 72 -38.03 -7.24 22.95
C PRO A 72 -38.30 -7.23 21.43
N PRO A 73 -37.57 -8.04 20.64
CA PRO A 73 -37.72 -8.10 19.19
C PRO A 73 -39.07 -8.66 18.76
N PRO A 74 -39.61 -8.23 17.60
CA PRO A 74 -40.87 -8.72 17.08
C PRO A 74 -40.79 -10.21 16.69
N PRO A 75 -41.88 -10.97 16.85
CA PRO A 75 -41.87 -12.41 16.57
C PRO A 75 -41.74 -12.71 15.07
N PRO A 76 -41.11 -13.84 14.70
CA PRO A 76 -40.91 -14.24 13.31
C PRO A 76 -42.22 -14.62 12.61
N PRO A 77 -42.28 -14.52 11.26
CA PRO A 77 -43.49 -14.84 10.51
C PRO A 77 -43.87 -16.32 10.60
N GLN A 78 -45.14 -16.59 10.88
CA GLN A 78 -45.70 -17.93 11.00
C GLN A 78 -45.73 -18.62 9.63
N VAL A 79 -44.98 -19.72 9.50
CA VAL A 79 -45.13 -20.67 8.39
C VAL A 79 -46.22 -21.68 8.78
N LEU A 80 -47.37 -21.61 8.12
CA LEU A 80 -48.40 -22.65 8.20
C LEU A 80 -47.85 -23.95 7.58
N LYS A 81 -47.68 -24.98 8.41
CA LYS A 81 -47.55 -26.37 7.96
C LYS A 81 -48.50 -27.23 8.78
N ASN A 82 -49.39 -27.88 8.04
CA ASN A 82 -50.41 -28.82 8.52
C ASN A 82 -49.78 -30.06 9.19
N ASP A 83 -50.55 -30.57 10.14
CA ASP A 83 -50.31 -31.72 11.00
C ASP A 83 -50.06 -33.04 10.26
N ALA A 84 -49.15 -33.86 10.81
CA ALA A 84 -49.43 -35.27 11.14
C ALA A 84 -48.32 -35.90 12.02
N ALA A 85 -48.75 -36.33 13.22
CA ALA A 85 -48.35 -37.53 13.96
C ALA A 85 -46.93 -37.68 14.56
N ALA A 86 -46.84 -37.27 15.83
CA ALA A 86 -46.38 -38.01 17.02
C ALA A 86 -45.45 -39.25 16.87
N THR A 87 -44.31 -39.26 17.58
CA THR A 87 -44.18 -39.87 18.94
C THR A 87 -42.76 -39.73 19.54
N ASN A 88 -42.75 -39.24 20.79
CA ASN A 88 -41.81 -39.37 21.92
C ASN A 88 -40.46 -40.11 21.77
N ALA A 89 -39.37 -39.45 22.19
CA ALA A 89 -38.67 -39.76 23.46
C ALA A 89 -37.48 -38.81 23.72
N THR A 90 -37.41 -38.26 24.93
CA THR A 90 -36.34 -37.44 25.54
C THR A 90 -35.69 -38.26 26.68
N PRO A 91 -34.73 -37.74 27.49
CA PRO A 91 -33.33 -37.37 27.24
C PRO A 91 -32.36 -38.12 28.21
N SER A 92 -31.05 -37.81 28.14
CA SER A 92 -30.14 -37.46 29.28
C SER A 92 -28.71 -37.89 28.97
N ASN A 93 -27.77 -36.99 28.68
CA ASN A 93 -26.94 -36.13 29.54
C ASN A 93 -25.86 -36.81 30.39
N ASN A 94 -24.70 -36.14 30.36
CA ASN A 94 -23.49 -36.22 31.18
C ASN A 94 -22.46 -37.30 30.82
N SER A 95 -21.16 -37.00 30.68
CA SER A 95 -20.42 -35.75 30.90
C SER A 95 -18.98 -35.95 30.42
N GLU A 96 -18.48 -35.00 29.64
CA GLU A 96 -17.11 -34.97 29.13
C GLU A 96 -16.14 -34.43 30.19
N GLN A 97 -15.05 -35.16 30.43
CA GLN A 97 -13.84 -34.65 31.07
C GLN A 97 -12.64 -34.81 30.13
N LYS A 98 -11.93 -33.68 29.99
CA LYS A 98 -10.69 -33.44 29.25
C LYS A 98 -9.59 -34.43 29.58
N GLN A 99 -8.82 -34.84 28.56
CA GLN A 99 -7.36 -35.00 28.64
C GLN A 99 -6.69 -34.75 27.27
N PRO A 100 -5.39 -34.36 27.24
CA PRO A 100 -4.73 -33.68 26.12
C PRO A 100 -4.00 -34.64 25.17
N MET A 101 -3.91 -34.27 23.89
CA MET A 101 -3.10 -34.99 22.89
C MET A 101 -1.67 -34.46 22.85
N ALA A 102 -0.72 -35.37 23.13
CA ALA A 102 0.70 -35.23 22.87
C ALA A 102 1.05 -35.76 21.47
N ALA A 103 2.16 -35.23 20.94
CA ALA A 103 2.73 -35.50 19.61
C ALA A 103 3.19 -36.95 19.39
N PRO A 104 3.31 -37.40 18.12
CA PRO A 104 4.13 -38.55 17.79
C PRO A 104 5.49 -38.14 17.21
N ALA A 105 6.53 -38.82 17.66
CA ALA A 105 7.87 -38.86 17.08
C ALA A 105 8.11 -40.25 16.48
N THR A 106 8.78 -40.30 15.33
CA THR A 106 9.64 -41.41 14.79
C THR A 106 10.11 -40.96 13.40
N ALA A 107 11.40 -40.75 13.08
CA ALA A 107 12.59 -41.62 13.03
C ALA A 107 12.94 -42.03 11.59
N VAL A 108 14.06 -41.51 11.05
CA VAL A 108 14.95 -42.10 10.00
C VAL A 108 16.20 -41.21 9.95
N ALA A 109 17.39 -41.66 10.36
CA ALA A 109 18.35 -42.59 9.74
C ALA A 109 19.62 -41.81 9.32
N SER A 110 20.73 -42.19 9.93
CA SER A 110 22.09 -41.68 9.76
C SER A 110 22.85 -42.42 8.66
N VAL A 111 23.57 -41.70 7.79
CA VAL A 111 24.75 -42.22 7.07
C VAL A 111 25.80 -41.12 7.01
N THR A 112 27.01 -41.46 7.47
CA THR A 112 28.24 -40.67 7.44
C THR A 112 29.13 -41.11 6.28
N SER A 113 29.79 -40.17 5.60
CA SER A 113 31.14 -40.33 5.04
C SER A 113 31.75 -38.97 4.66
N ASP A 114 32.75 -38.59 5.45
CA ASP A 114 33.98 -37.80 5.19
C ASP A 114 34.59 -38.07 3.78
N ASP A 115 35.40 -37.26 3.07
CA ASP A 115 36.22 -36.05 3.29
C ASP A 115 36.88 -35.60 1.95
N GLU A 116 37.50 -34.41 1.97
CA GLU A 116 38.54 -33.81 1.11
C GLU A 116 38.21 -33.09 -0.22
N GLY A 117 38.10 -31.75 -0.13
CA GLY A 117 39.16 -30.81 -0.55
C GLY A 117 39.53 -30.66 -2.03
N SER A 118 39.05 -29.58 -2.67
CA SER A 118 39.83 -28.81 -3.66
C SER A 118 39.20 -27.45 -3.92
N SER A 119 39.95 -26.39 -3.61
CA SER A 119 39.69 -25.00 -3.94
C SER A 119 39.92 -24.71 -5.43
N ALA A 120 38.92 -24.16 -6.11
CA ALA A 120 39.12 -23.29 -7.27
C ALA A 120 37.89 -22.39 -7.39
N ASP A 121 38.12 -21.08 -7.29
CA ASP A 121 37.14 -20.04 -7.54
C ASP A 121 36.71 -20.11 -9.02
N GLU A 122 35.52 -20.63 -9.28
CA GLU A 122 34.80 -20.40 -10.52
C GLU A 122 33.61 -19.49 -10.22
N GLU A 123 33.60 -18.32 -10.86
CA GLU A 123 32.49 -17.39 -10.87
C GLU A 123 31.25 -18.11 -11.42
N GLU A 124 30.35 -18.55 -10.54
CA GLU A 124 29.06 -19.14 -10.93
C GLU A 124 28.22 -18.10 -11.69
N GLU A 125 28.09 -18.28 -13.01
CA GLU A 125 27.00 -17.68 -13.77
C GLU A 125 25.66 -18.07 -13.11
N PRO A 126 24.75 -17.11 -12.84
CA PRO A 126 23.51 -17.42 -12.16
C PRO A 126 22.69 -18.39 -13.02
N SER A 127 22.50 -19.61 -12.51
CA SER A 127 21.74 -20.66 -13.22
C SER A 127 20.42 -20.11 -13.77
N THR A 128 20.14 -20.38 -15.04
CA THR A 128 18.99 -19.86 -15.77
C THR A 128 17.67 -20.48 -15.29
N THR A 129 17.72 -21.69 -14.74
CA THR A 129 16.55 -22.49 -14.33
C THR A 129 15.72 -21.86 -13.19
N PRO A 130 16.31 -21.36 -12.08
CA PRO A 130 15.57 -20.60 -11.07
C PRO A 130 14.85 -19.36 -11.59
N ARG A 131 15.47 -18.61 -12.53
CA ARG A 131 14.89 -17.37 -13.08
C ARG A 131 13.66 -17.67 -13.94
N LEU A 132 13.71 -18.72 -14.75
CA LEU A 132 12.56 -19.18 -15.55
C LEU A 132 11.42 -19.70 -14.66
N ALA A 133 11.75 -20.44 -13.60
CA ALA A 133 10.75 -20.89 -12.63
C ALA A 133 10.10 -19.72 -11.88
N ALA A 134 10.85 -18.65 -11.59
CA ALA A 134 10.32 -17.42 -11.02
C ALA A 134 9.42 -16.68 -12.02
N LEU A 135 9.84 -16.53 -13.28
CA LEU A 135 9.06 -15.88 -14.34
C LEU A 135 7.69 -16.53 -14.52
N MET A 136 7.63 -17.86 -14.59
CA MET A 136 6.36 -18.61 -14.70
C MET A 136 5.40 -18.28 -13.53
N LYS A 137 5.92 -18.17 -12.31
CA LYS A 137 5.10 -17.81 -11.13
C LYS A 137 4.69 -16.35 -11.15
N GLU A 138 5.57 -15.47 -11.60
CA GLU A 138 5.36 -14.02 -11.64
C GLU A 138 4.41 -13.59 -12.75
N ALA A 139 4.36 -14.30 -13.88
CA ALA A 139 3.48 -14.00 -15.01
C ALA A 139 1.99 -13.96 -14.64
N LYS A 140 1.60 -14.61 -13.52
CA LYS A 140 0.25 -14.54 -12.93
C LYS A 140 -0.11 -13.17 -12.36
N PHE A 141 0.89 -12.34 -12.14
CA PHE A 141 0.79 -10.99 -11.61
C PHE A 141 1.32 -9.94 -12.60
N ILE A 142 1.58 -10.32 -13.86
CA ILE A 142 2.01 -9.36 -14.89
C ILE A 142 0.79 -9.02 -15.74
N PRO A 143 0.27 -7.77 -15.65
CA PRO A 143 -0.76 -7.25 -16.53
C PRO A 143 -0.39 -7.39 -18.00
N MET A 144 -1.35 -7.73 -18.86
CA MET A 144 -1.17 -7.55 -20.30
C MET A 144 -1.09 -6.07 -20.66
N ARG A 145 -0.17 -5.69 -21.55
CA ARG A 145 -0.13 -4.35 -22.14
C ARG A 145 -1.40 -4.07 -22.95
N LEU A 146 -1.94 -2.86 -22.82
CA LEU A 146 -3.15 -2.45 -23.55
C LEU A 146 -2.93 -2.51 -25.07
N SER A 147 -3.89 -3.07 -25.81
CA SER A 147 -4.02 -2.90 -27.27
C SER A 147 -4.45 -1.47 -27.62
N ASP A 148 -4.40 -1.11 -28.91
CA ASP A 148 -4.88 0.20 -29.37
C ASP A 148 -6.40 0.38 -29.13
N GLU A 149 -7.18 -0.69 -29.29
CA GLU A 149 -8.60 -0.68 -28.95
C GLU A 149 -8.82 -0.49 -27.44
N GLU A 150 -8.05 -1.17 -26.60
CA GLU A 150 -8.12 -1.02 -25.14
C GLU A 150 -7.67 0.37 -24.69
N ARG A 151 -6.69 0.99 -25.37
CA ARG A 151 -6.29 2.38 -25.12
C ARG A 151 -7.42 3.36 -25.40
N ALA A 152 -8.22 3.14 -26.45
CA ALA A 152 -9.39 3.98 -26.70
C ALA A 152 -10.45 3.85 -25.59
N LEU A 153 -10.67 2.64 -25.07
CA LEU A 153 -11.56 2.41 -23.92
C LEU A 153 -11.01 3.04 -22.63
N PHE A 154 -9.70 2.96 -22.42
CA PHE A 154 -9.02 3.60 -21.31
C PHE A 154 -9.22 5.12 -21.31
N LEU A 155 -9.00 5.77 -22.45
CA LEU A 155 -9.19 7.23 -22.60
C LEU A 155 -10.63 7.66 -22.33
N LEU A 156 -11.60 6.84 -22.78
CA LEU A 156 -13.02 7.04 -22.48
C LEU A 156 -13.28 6.96 -20.97
N LEU A 157 -12.75 5.95 -20.29
CA LEU A 157 -12.88 5.80 -18.83
C LEU A 157 -12.26 6.99 -18.08
N ASP A 158 -11.03 7.34 -18.43
CA ASP A 158 -10.29 8.41 -17.77
C ASP A 158 -11.01 9.76 -17.94
N SER A 159 -11.55 10.02 -19.13
CA SER A 159 -12.38 11.20 -19.41
C SER A 159 -13.66 11.21 -18.57
N ALA A 160 -14.35 10.07 -18.45
CA ALA A 160 -15.57 9.96 -17.66
C ALA A 160 -15.30 10.15 -16.15
N LEU A 161 -14.21 9.59 -15.63
CA LEU A 161 -13.80 9.77 -14.23
C LEU A 161 -13.37 11.21 -13.94
N THR A 162 -12.75 11.90 -14.90
CA THR A 162 -12.32 13.29 -14.75
C THR A 162 -13.51 14.24 -14.51
N VAL A 163 -14.63 14.02 -15.20
CA VAL A 163 -15.85 14.82 -15.06
C VAL A 163 -16.72 14.38 -13.87
N SER A 164 -16.44 13.21 -13.29
CA SER A 164 -17.21 12.66 -12.18
C SER A 164 -16.87 13.30 -10.84
N GLU A 165 -17.88 13.66 -10.05
CA GLU A 165 -17.76 14.13 -8.66
C GLU A 165 -18.11 13.01 -7.66
N TYR A 166 -17.85 11.74 -8.02
CA TYR A 166 -18.35 10.57 -7.28
C TYR A 166 -18.01 10.61 -5.79
N THR A 167 -16.73 10.73 -5.46
CA THR A 167 -16.25 10.74 -4.07
C THR A 167 -16.80 11.94 -3.32
N ASP A 168 -16.90 13.10 -3.95
CA ASP A 168 -17.40 14.33 -3.33
C ASP A 168 -18.90 14.26 -2.96
N LYS A 169 -19.67 13.39 -3.64
CA LYS A 169 -21.10 13.18 -3.38
C LYS A 169 -21.40 11.97 -2.51
N VAL A 170 -20.56 10.94 -2.57
CA VAL A 170 -20.74 9.69 -1.81
C VAL A 170 -20.07 9.78 -0.45
N ASP A 171 -18.81 10.22 -0.40
CA ASP A 171 -17.99 10.26 0.81
C ASP A 171 -18.23 11.56 1.59
N VAL A 172 -19.49 11.78 1.96
CA VAL A 172 -19.94 12.89 2.81
C VAL A 172 -20.86 12.38 3.92
N LEU A 173 -20.79 13.07 5.06
CA LEU A 173 -21.71 12.89 6.16
C LEU A 173 -23.07 13.48 5.76
N SER A 174 -24.07 12.61 5.58
CA SER A 174 -25.40 13.00 5.11
C SER A 174 -26.48 12.21 5.83
N TYR A 175 -27.61 12.86 6.11
CA TYR A 175 -28.83 12.22 6.60
C TYR A 175 -29.54 11.36 5.53
N ARG A 176 -29.13 11.46 4.25
CA ARG A 176 -29.67 10.64 3.17
C ARG A 176 -29.03 9.25 3.17
N SER A 177 -29.83 8.23 2.87
CA SER A 177 -29.37 6.84 2.70
C SER A 177 -28.13 6.77 1.78
N PRO A 178 -26.99 6.23 2.28
CA PRO A 178 -25.78 6.04 1.48
C PRO A 178 -26.03 5.22 0.21
N ALA A 179 -26.75 4.10 0.34
CA ALA A 179 -27.06 3.22 -0.78
C ALA A 179 -27.76 3.93 -1.95
N LYS A 180 -28.73 4.81 -1.66
CA LYS A 180 -29.42 5.58 -2.71
C LYS A 180 -28.49 6.53 -3.44
N ARG A 181 -27.55 7.17 -2.73
CA ARG A 181 -26.55 8.08 -3.33
C ARG A 181 -25.58 7.31 -4.21
N ILE A 182 -25.06 6.20 -3.70
CA ILE A 182 -24.18 5.30 -4.45
C ILE A 182 -24.84 4.85 -5.75
N VAL A 183 -26.07 4.33 -5.69
CA VAL A 183 -26.80 3.86 -6.87
C VAL A 183 -27.01 5.00 -7.89
N HIS A 184 -27.37 6.19 -7.42
CA HIS A 184 -27.54 7.35 -8.29
C HIS A 184 -26.24 7.70 -9.03
N GLU A 185 -25.13 7.86 -8.30
CA GLU A 185 -23.86 8.22 -8.92
C GLU A 185 -23.28 7.11 -9.82
N LEU A 186 -23.53 5.84 -9.50
CA LEU A 186 -23.18 4.72 -10.39
C LEU A 186 -23.96 4.79 -11.72
N GLN A 187 -25.26 5.08 -11.67
CA GLN A 187 -26.10 5.21 -12.86
C GLN A 187 -25.65 6.40 -13.74
N GLU A 188 -25.24 7.51 -13.13
CA GLU A 188 -24.70 8.69 -13.85
C GLU A 188 -23.40 8.34 -14.59
N ILE A 189 -22.49 7.60 -13.94
CA ILE A 189 -21.23 7.18 -14.57
C ILE A 189 -21.47 6.16 -15.67
N PHE A 190 -22.34 5.17 -15.45
CA PHE A 190 -22.69 4.19 -16.50
C PHE A 190 -23.35 4.86 -17.71
N SER A 191 -24.18 5.87 -17.47
CA SER A 191 -24.79 6.68 -18.55
C SER A 191 -23.74 7.49 -19.30
N THR A 192 -22.79 8.11 -18.58
CA THR A 192 -21.67 8.87 -19.18
C THR A 192 -20.79 7.96 -20.05
N LEU A 193 -20.36 6.81 -19.53
CA LEU A 193 -19.56 5.84 -20.27
C LEU A 193 -20.28 5.34 -21.53
N SER A 194 -21.58 5.00 -21.40
CA SER A 194 -22.39 4.54 -22.53
C SER A 194 -22.59 5.64 -23.58
N GLY A 195 -22.78 6.88 -23.14
CA GLY A 195 -22.92 8.05 -24.02
C GLY A 195 -21.63 8.37 -24.78
N MET A 196 -20.48 8.39 -24.09
CA MET A 196 -19.17 8.57 -24.73
C MET A 196 -18.86 7.45 -25.72
N MET A 197 -19.30 6.22 -25.45
CA MET A 197 -19.12 5.11 -26.38
C MET A 197 -19.83 5.33 -27.71
N VAL A 198 -20.98 6.03 -27.74
CA VAL A 198 -21.66 6.36 -29.01
C VAL A 198 -20.81 7.27 -29.88
N VAL A 199 -20.06 8.19 -29.25
CA VAL A 199 -19.17 9.10 -29.97
C VAL A 199 -17.94 8.37 -30.50
N ASN A 200 -17.38 7.44 -29.71
CA ASN A 200 -16.20 6.65 -30.10
C ASN A 200 -16.52 5.54 -31.12
N ASP A 201 -17.59 4.77 -30.89
CA ASP A 201 -18.11 3.74 -31.80
C ASP A 201 -19.64 3.78 -31.79
N PHE A 202 -20.22 4.42 -32.80
CA PHE A 202 -21.66 4.57 -32.94
C PHE A 202 -22.42 3.24 -32.89
N ARG A 203 -21.90 2.18 -33.51
CA ARG A 203 -22.61 0.89 -33.57
C ARG A 203 -22.59 0.22 -32.20
N ARG A 204 -21.45 0.21 -31.53
CA ARG A 204 -21.30 -0.36 -30.18
C ARG A 204 -22.10 0.45 -29.16
N GLY A 205 -21.96 1.77 -29.16
CA GLY A 205 -22.67 2.66 -28.25
C GLY A 205 -24.19 2.62 -28.42
N LYS A 206 -24.70 2.56 -29.67
CA LYS A 206 -26.14 2.42 -29.91
C LYS A 206 -26.70 1.16 -29.26
N ARG A 207 -25.98 0.04 -29.30
CA ARG A 207 -26.40 -1.20 -28.61
C ARG A 207 -26.43 -1.04 -27.10
N LEU A 208 -25.44 -0.35 -26.51
CA LEU A 208 -25.37 -0.13 -25.06
C LEU A 208 -26.54 0.72 -24.53
N ILE A 209 -27.00 1.70 -25.32
CA ILE A 209 -28.09 2.59 -24.90
C ILE A 209 -29.47 1.99 -25.20
N GLN A 210 -29.57 1.14 -26.22
CA GLN A 210 -30.81 0.45 -26.55
C GLN A 210 -31.27 -0.39 -25.36
N GLN A 211 -32.51 -0.16 -24.92
CA GLN A 211 -33.19 -0.78 -23.76
C GLN A 211 -32.87 -0.22 -22.36
N LYS A 212 -31.93 0.73 -22.18
CA LYS A 212 -31.61 1.37 -20.88
C LYS A 212 -31.37 0.39 -19.70
N LYS A 213 -30.94 -0.85 -19.97
CA LYS A 213 -30.68 -1.85 -18.93
C LYS A 213 -29.18 -2.12 -18.84
N PHE A 214 -28.52 -1.52 -17.85
CA PHE A 214 -27.07 -1.67 -17.65
C PHE A 214 -26.62 -3.12 -17.47
N GLN A 215 -27.48 -3.98 -16.91
CA GLN A 215 -27.20 -5.41 -16.73
C GLN A 215 -26.85 -6.13 -18.05
N GLN A 216 -27.45 -5.73 -19.18
CA GLN A 216 -27.14 -6.33 -20.49
C GLN A 216 -25.75 -5.91 -21.01
N ASN A 217 -25.14 -4.91 -20.39
CA ASN A 217 -23.84 -4.35 -20.75
C ASN A 217 -22.75 -4.73 -19.74
N GLU A 218 -22.97 -5.76 -18.92
CA GLU A 218 -22.02 -6.21 -17.88
C GLU A 218 -20.60 -6.39 -18.43
N GLU A 219 -20.45 -7.13 -19.53
CA GLU A 219 -19.14 -7.36 -20.17
C GLU A 219 -18.42 -6.06 -20.54
N PHE A 220 -19.16 -5.06 -21.03
CA PHE A 220 -18.61 -3.77 -21.38
C PHE A 220 -18.07 -3.04 -20.14
N PHE A 221 -18.86 -2.96 -19.07
CA PHE A 221 -18.43 -2.26 -17.85
C PHE A 221 -17.26 -2.99 -17.18
N GLN A 222 -17.31 -4.33 -17.10
CA GLN A 222 -16.19 -5.13 -16.58
C GLN A 222 -14.92 -4.90 -17.38
N GLN A 223 -15.00 -4.92 -18.72
CA GLN A 223 -13.86 -4.66 -19.58
C GLN A 223 -13.27 -3.27 -19.35
N VAL A 224 -14.11 -2.23 -19.31
CA VAL A 224 -13.65 -0.85 -19.14
C VAL A 224 -12.95 -0.67 -17.80
N PHE A 225 -13.55 -1.14 -16.70
CA PHE A 225 -12.95 -1.00 -15.37
C PHE A 225 -11.72 -1.90 -15.17
N GLU A 226 -11.70 -3.11 -15.76
CA GLU A 226 -10.51 -3.96 -15.80
C GLU A 226 -9.34 -3.25 -16.48
N ILE A 227 -9.58 -2.60 -17.64
CA ILE A 227 -8.55 -1.86 -18.37
C ILE A 227 -7.97 -0.74 -17.50
N GLY A 228 -8.82 0.01 -16.78
CA GLY A 228 -8.37 1.05 -15.85
C GLY A 228 -7.49 0.51 -14.73
N ARG A 229 -7.89 -0.62 -14.12
CA ARG A 229 -7.12 -1.30 -13.07
C ARG A 229 -5.77 -1.79 -13.60
N ARG A 230 -5.80 -2.48 -14.74
CA ARG A 230 -4.63 -3.01 -15.43
C ARG A 230 -3.62 -1.93 -15.81
N TYR A 231 -4.11 -0.78 -16.29
CA TYR A 231 -3.28 0.37 -16.62
C TYR A 231 -2.60 0.95 -15.37
N LYS A 232 -3.33 1.14 -14.27
CA LYS A 232 -2.77 1.70 -13.03
C LYS A 232 -1.67 0.82 -12.46
N ILE A 233 -1.86 -0.49 -12.42
CA ILE A 233 -0.87 -1.44 -11.88
C ILE A 233 0.46 -1.33 -12.63
N MET A 234 0.41 -1.19 -13.96
CA MET A 234 1.61 -1.02 -14.78
C MET A 234 2.21 0.38 -14.76
N ASN A 235 1.41 1.39 -14.41
CA ASN A 235 1.83 2.80 -14.41
C ASN A 235 1.40 3.47 -13.09
N PRO A 236 1.98 3.09 -11.93
CA PRO A 236 1.53 3.58 -10.63
C PRO A 236 1.59 5.10 -10.49
N GLU A 237 2.45 5.78 -11.24
CA GLU A 237 2.60 7.23 -11.25
C GLU A 237 1.48 7.96 -12.01
N ARG A 238 0.71 7.25 -12.84
CA ARG A 238 -0.39 7.80 -13.66
C ARG A 238 -1.74 7.62 -12.97
N MET A 239 -2.79 8.26 -13.51
CA MET A 239 -4.15 8.28 -12.95
C MET A 239 -4.20 8.61 -11.44
N ARG A 240 -3.40 9.59 -10.98
CA ARG A 240 -3.30 9.91 -9.54
C ARG A 240 -4.67 10.26 -8.94
N ASP A 241 -5.43 11.10 -9.62
CA ASP A 241 -6.73 11.58 -9.12
C ASP A 241 -7.88 10.61 -9.46
N ASN A 242 -7.84 9.99 -10.64
CA ASN A 242 -8.95 9.20 -11.16
C ASN A 242 -8.99 7.76 -10.64
N TYR A 243 -7.83 7.15 -10.33
CA TYR A 243 -7.82 5.75 -9.89
C TYR A 243 -8.47 5.57 -8.51
N GLY A 244 -8.18 6.46 -7.56
CA GLY A 244 -8.81 6.41 -6.23
C GLY A 244 -10.34 6.51 -6.31
N LYS A 245 -10.85 7.42 -7.15
CA LYS A 245 -12.28 7.55 -7.44
C LYS A 245 -12.86 6.28 -8.06
N MET A 246 -12.16 5.70 -9.03
CA MET A 246 -12.60 4.46 -9.70
C MET A 246 -12.64 3.27 -8.74
N ILE A 247 -11.60 3.06 -7.92
CA ILE A 247 -11.53 1.90 -7.04
C ILE A 247 -12.57 2.00 -5.91
N TYR A 248 -12.85 3.20 -5.40
CA TYR A 248 -13.93 3.43 -4.43
C TYR A 248 -15.32 3.24 -5.05
N LEU A 249 -15.52 3.67 -6.30
CA LEU A 249 -16.72 3.35 -7.05
C LEU A 249 -16.92 1.84 -7.18
N LEU A 250 -15.87 1.10 -7.52
CA LEU A 250 -15.93 -0.36 -7.65
C LEU A 250 -16.14 -1.07 -6.32
N GLN A 251 -15.52 -0.56 -5.25
CA GLN A 251 -15.73 -1.02 -3.88
C GLN A 251 -17.21 -0.92 -3.51
N ASP A 252 -17.86 0.22 -3.80
CA ASP A 252 -19.28 0.45 -3.56
C ASP A 252 -20.17 -0.43 -4.44
N ALA A 253 -19.84 -0.54 -5.73
CA ALA A 253 -20.56 -1.38 -6.67
C ALA A 253 -20.55 -2.87 -6.26
N ASN A 254 -19.51 -3.31 -5.53
CA ASN A 254 -19.41 -4.68 -5.04
C ASN A 254 -19.98 -4.89 -3.62
N LEU A 255 -20.47 -3.85 -2.94
CA LEU A 255 -21.25 -4.03 -1.71
C LEU A 255 -22.51 -4.85 -2.00
N ARG A 256 -22.81 -5.82 -1.12
CA ARG A 256 -23.88 -6.81 -1.35
C ARG A 256 -25.22 -6.19 -1.73
N GLU A 257 -25.63 -5.13 -1.04
CA GLU A 257 -26.90 -4.43 -1.31
C GLU A 257 -26.92 -3.71 -2.67
N ILE A 258 -25.80 -3.09 -3.04
CA ILE A 258 -25.65 -2.34 -4.28
C ILE A 258 -25.55 -3.30 -5.47
N ARG A 259 -24.73 -4.33 -5.35
CA ARG A 259 -24.60 -5.39 -6.36
C ARG A 259 -25.93 -6.08 -6.63
N SER A 260 -26.72 -6.33 -5.59
CA SER A 260 -28.07 -6.90 -5.73
C SER A 260 -29.02 -5.95 -6.49
N HIS A 261 -28.87 -4.63 -6.29
CA HIS A 261 -29.65 -3.63 -7.01
C HIS A 261 -29.22 -3.48 -8.47
N LEU A 262 -27.92 -3.52 -8.76
CA LEU A 262 -27.38 -3.44 -10.11
C LEU A 262 -27.71 -4.70 -10.92
N GLY A 263 -27.68 -5.88 -10.29
CA GLY A 263 -27.94 -7.17 -10.93
C GLY A 263 -26.76 -7.72 -11.74
N PHE A 264 -25.58 -7.11 -11.64
CA PHE A 264 -24.33 -7.55 -12.30
C PHE A 264 -23.09 -7.10 -11.51
N SER A 265 -21.91 -7.62 -11.84
CA SER A 265 -20.63 -7.18 -11.25
C SER A 265 -19.91 -6.20 -12.17
N CYS A 266 -19.42 -5.08 -11.64
CA CYS A 266 -18.51 -4.19 -12.39
C CYS A 266 -17.06 -4.66 -12.36
N VAL A 267 -16.75 -5.66 -11.52
CA VAL A 267 -15.39 -6.17 -11.30
C VAL A 267 -15.23 -7.48 -12.05
N GLY A 268 -14.36 -7.48 -13.07
CA GLY A 268 -13.87 -8.67 -13.76
C GLY A 268 -12.43 -9.03 -13.34
N PRO A 269 -11.94 -10.22 -13.70
CA PRO A 269 -10.54 -10.62 -13.47
C PRO A 269 -9.59 -9.80 -14.35
N ILE A 270 -8.42 -9.44 -13.82
CA ILE A 270 -7.38 -8.76 -14.60
C ILE A 270 -6.80 -9.72 -15.63
N ASN A 271 -6.63 -9.24 -16.87
CA ASN A 271 -5.98 -9.98 -17.92
C ASN A 271 -4.46 -9.97 -17.73
N THR A 272 -3.88 -11.13 -17.45
CA THR A 272 -2.44 -11.30 -17.17
C THR A 272 -1.74 -12.06 -18.27
N VAL A 273 -0.41 -11.90 -18.35
CA VAL A 273 0.42 -12.63 -19.31
C VAL A 273 0.21 -14.14 -19.18
N HIS A 274 0.15 -14.66 -17.95
CA HIS A 274 -0.11 -16.08 -17.73
C HIS A 274 -1.48 -16.50 -18.25
N ALA A 275 -2.56 -15.81 -17.84
CA ALA A 275 -3.92 -16.18 -18.25
C ALA A 275 -4.10 -16.11 -19.78
N PHE A 276 -3.51 -15.08 -20.41
CA PHE A 276 -3.57 -14.88 -21.85
C PHE A 276 -2.86 -16.00 -22.63
N LEU A 277 -1.68 -16.42 -22.17
CA LEU A 277 -0.91 -17.52 -22.78
C LEU A 277 -1.54 -18.89 -22.49
N GLU A 278 -2.10 -19.08 -21.30
CA GLU A 278 -2.81 -20.31 -20.90
C GLU A 278 -4.03 -20.56 -21.78
N GLU A 279 -4.85 -19.54 -22.02
CA GLU A 279 -6.03 -19.62 -22.91
C GLU A 279 -5.66 -20.00 -24.37
N ARG A 280 -4.41 -19.72 -24.78
CA ARG A 280 -3.92 -19.92 -26.15
C ARG A 280 -2.92 -21.07 -26.30
N ASP A 281 -2.74 -21.89 -25.26
CA ASP A 281 -1.80 -23.02 -25.21
C ASP A 281 -0.33 -22.63 -25.48
N ALA A 282 0.10 -21.45 -25.01
CA ALA A 282 1.43 -20.89 -25.26
C ALA A 282 2.29 -20.69 -24.00
N LEU A 283 1.94 -21.35 -22.89
CA LEU A 283 2.66 -21.22 -21.60
C LEU A 283 4.12 -21.69 -21.63
N GLU A 284 4.46 -22.63 -22.53
CA GLU A 284 5.84 -23.13 -22.64
C GLU A 284 6.83 -22.03 -23.03
N MET A 285 6.37 -20.95 -23.67
CA MET A 285 7.19 -19.77 -23.95
C MET A 285 7.87 -19.23 -22.69
N LEU A 286 7.18 -19.23 -21.54
CA LEU A 286 7.73 -18.71 -20.28
C LEU A 286 8.87 -19.55 -19.70
N ARG A 287 9.09 -20.77 -20.23
CA ARG A 287 10.21 -21.65 -19.87
C ARG A 287 11.37 -21.54 -20.86
N ASP A 288 11.21 -20.78 -21.94
CA ASP A 288 12.26 -20.57 -22.92
C ASP A 288 13.35 -19.64 -22.37
N PRO A 289 14.63 -20.04 -22.37
CA PRO A 289 15.73 -19.17 -21.93
C PRO A 289 15.77 -17.83 -22.67
N LEU A 290 15.33 -17.77 -23.94
CA LEU A 290 15.29 -16.53 -24.70
C LEU A 290 14.33 -15.50 -24.11
N CYS A 291 13.35 -15.89 -23.29
CA CYS A 291 12.48 -14.93 -22.61
C CYS A 291 13.30 -13.97 -21.73
N ILE A 292 14.33 -14.45 -21.04
CA ILE A 292 15.16 -13.60 -20.18
C ILE A 292 15.86 -12.53 -21.01
N THR A 293 16.42 -12.91 -22.17
CA THR A 293 17.07 -11.98 -23.11
C THR A 293 16.06 -11.01 -23.73
N ALA A 294 14.90 -11.53 -24.16
CA ALA A 294 13.84 -10.75 -24.80
C ALA A 294 13.21 -9.70 -23.87
N THR A 295 13.26 -9.91 -22.55
CA THR A 295 12.62 -9.02 -21.57
C THR A 295 13.61 -8.23 -20.72
N ALA A 296 14.91 -8.40 -20.92
CA ALA A 296 15.95 -7.68 -20.18
C ALA A 296 15.85 -6.15 -20.37
N VAL A 297 16.18 -5.40 -19.32
CA VAL A 297 16.32 -3.94 -19.36
C VAL A 297 17.62 -3.60 -20.09
N VAL A 298 17.52 -2.82 -21.16
CA VAL A 298 18.66 -2.49 -22.03
C VAL A 298 19.52 -1.42 -21.36
N SER A 299 20.79 -1.71 -21.13
CA SER A 299 21.76 -0.77 -20.55
C SER A 299 22.79 -0.24 -21.56
N GLY A 300 22.86 -0.82 -22.76
CA GLY A 300 23.77 -0.40 -23.84
C GLY A 300 23.28 -0.73 -25.26
N SER A 301 24.01 -0.28 -26.28
CA SER A 301 23.61 -0.42 -27.69
C SER A 301 23.65 -1.85 -28.23
N GLY A 302 24.57 -2.70 -27.75
CA GLY A 302 24.70 -4.10 -28.17
C GLY A 302 23.56 -5.00 -27.70
N ASP A 303 23.02 -4.74 -26.50
CA ASP A 303 21.95 -5.53 -25.88
C ASP A 303 20.63 -5.43 -26.66
N SER A 304 20.43 -4.30 -27.36
CA SER A 304 19.21 -4.04 -28.14
C SER A 304 19.05 -4.98 -29.35
N ALA A 305 20.15 -5.31 -30.03
CA ALA A 305 20.12 -6.21 -31.18
C ALA A 305 19.82 -7.65 -30.75
N ALA A 306 20.48 -8.14 -29.69
CA ALA A 306 20.25 -9.47 -29.14
C ALA A 306 18.81 -9.63 -28.61
N LYS A 307 18.30 -8.60 -27.91
CA LYS A 307 16.91 -8.55 -27.46
C LYS A 307 15.91 -8.64 -28.62
N THR A 308 16.14 -7.88 -29.69
CA THR A 308 15.26 -7.88 -30.86
C THR A 308 15.25 -9.25 -31.55
N ALA A 309 16.43 -9.87 -31.73
CA ALA A 309 16.53 -11.21 -32.30
C ALA A 309 15.79 -12.26 -31.46
N ALA A 310 15.96 -12.23 -30.13
CA ALA A 310 15.26 -13.13 -29.22
C ALA A 310 13.72 -12.96 -29.30
N ILE A 311 13.23 -11.71 -29.42
CA ILE A 311 11.80 -11.43 -29.57
C ILE A 311 11.26 -12.04 -30.87
N GLU A 312 11.94 -11.85 -32.00
CA GLU A 312 11.49 -12.39 -33.30
C GLU A 312 11.53 -13.93 -33.34
N GLU A 313 12.55 -14.53 -32.72
CA GLU A 313 12.67 -15.99 -32.61
C GLU A 313 11.54 -16.59 -31.76
N LEU A 314 11.26 -16.01 -30.60
CA LEU A 314 10.13 -16.42 -29.75
C LEU A 314 8.79 -16.23 -30.45
N ALA A 315 8.59 -15.08 -31.12
CA ALA A 315 7.36 -14.80 -31.85
C ALA A 315 7.12 -15.79 -32.99
N THR A 316 8.18 -16.22 -33.68
CA THR A 316 8.09 -17.23 -34.73
C THR A 316 7.79 -18.61 -34.14
N THR A 317 8.53 -19.00 -33.09
CA THR A 317 8.49 -20.35 -32.50
C THR A 317 7.16 -20.66 -31.80
N TYR A 318 6.61 -19.70 -31.07
CA TYR A 318 5.40 -19.89 -30.25
C TYR A 318 4.12 -19.37 -30.91
N SER A 319 4.20 -18.85 -32.15
CA SER A 319 3.00 -18.53 -32.92
C SER A 319 2.22 -19.79 -33.31
N SER A 320 0.89 -19.69 -33.32
CA SER A 320 0.01 -20.79 -33.70
C SER A 320 -1.31 -20.26 -34.25
N ASN A 321 -2.23 -21.15 -34.62
CA ASN A 321 -3.58 -20.76 -35.01
C ASN A 321 -4.38 -20.07 -33.89
N LYS A 322 -3.93 -20.19 -32.62
CA LYS A 322 -4.57 -19.57 -31.45
C LYS A 322 -3.88 -18.28 -30.99
N ILE A 323 -2.64 -18.04 -31.40
CA ILE A 323 -1.86 -16.87 -30.97
C ILE A 323 -0.98 -16.35 -32.10
N THR A 324 -1.13 -15.07 -32.40
CA THR A 324 -0.37 -14.41 -33.45
C THR A 324 1.03 -14.00 -32.97
N PRO A 325 1.99 -13.82 -33.90
CA PRO A 325 3.32 -13.31 -33.56
C PRO A 325 3.26 -11.96 -32.81
N ASP A 326 2.33 -11.07 -33.18
CA ASP A 326 2.17 -9.77 -32.52
C ASP A 326 1.64 -9.89 -31.09
N GLU A 327 0.77 -10.87 -30.83
CA GLU A 327 0.30 -11.18 -29.47
C GLU A 327 1.43 -11.74 -28.59
N ILE A 328 2.32 -12.58 -29.14
CA ILE A 328 3.54 -13.03 -28.46
C ILE A 328 4.44 -11.84 -28.13
N LYS A 329 4.70 -10.96 -29.11
CA LYS A 329 5.48 -9.73 -28.91
C LYS A 329 4.87 -8.84 -27.82
N ARG A 330 3.53 -8.74 -27.77
CA ARG A 330 2.82 -8.01 -26.71
C ARG A 330 3.01 -8.65 -25.33
N CYS A 331 3.00 -9.97 -25.23
CA CYS A 331 3.29 -10.67 -23.97
C CYS A 331 4.72 -10.36 -23.48
N LEU A 332 5.71 -10.48 -24.37
CA LEU A 332 7.11 -10.16 -24.07
C LEU A 332 7.29 -8.69 -23.70
N ALA A 333 6.63 -7.77 -24.41
CA ALA A 333 6.63 -6.36 -24.05
C ALA A 333 6.04 -6.12 -22.65
N SER A 334 4.97 -6.83 -22.28
CA SER A 334 4.36 -6.71 -20.94
C SER A 334 5.31 -7.17 -19.82
N ILE A 335 6.05 -8.26 -20.05
CA ILE A 335 7.09 -8.72 -19.12
C ILE A 335 8.25 -7.71 -19.07
N GLY A 336 8.70 -7.20 -20.22
CA GLY A 336 9.74 -6.19 -20.30
C GLY A 336 9.36 -4.87 -19.63
N ASP A 337 8.10 -4.45 -19.71
CA ASP A 337 7.56 -3.29 -19.01
C ASP A 337 7.65 -3.51 -17.47
N LYS A 338 7.34 -4.72 -16.99
CA LYS A 338 7.52 -5.11 -15.57
C LYS A 338 8.99 -5.05 -15.13
N GLU A 339 9.92 -5.57 -15.94
CA GLU A 339 11.35 -5.52 -15.62
C GLU A 339 11.86 -4.07 -15.57
N SER A 340 11.43 -3.24 -16.53
CA SER A 340 11.77 -1.82 -16.58
C SER A 340 11.22 -1.06 -15.38
N PHE A 341 9.98 -1.35 -14.98
CA PHE A 341 9.37 -0.80 -13.77
C PHE A 341 10.18 -1.16 -12.52
N LEU A 342 10.52 -2.45 -12.34
CA LEU A 342 11.28 -2.89 -11.17
C LEU A 342 12.67 -2.26 -11.13
N ASP A 343 13.39 -2.23 -12.25
CA ASP A 343 14.72 -1.61 -12.33
C ASP A 343 14.68 -0.12 -11.97
N ALA A 344 13.78 0.64 -12.60
CA ALA A 344 13.64 2.08 -12.36
C ALA A 344 13.32 2.41 -10.90
N ASN A 345 12.54 1.57 -10.22
CA ASN A 345 12.12 1.81 -8.84
C ASN A 345 13.09 1.23 -7.79
N LEU A 346 13.78 0.13 -8.10
CA LEU A 346 14.76 -0.48 -7.19
C LEU A 346 16.13 0.20 -7.27
N SER A 347 16.53 0.71 -8.44
CA SER A 347 17.85 1.32 -8.66
C SER A 347 18.18 2.45 -7.67
N PRO A 348 17.29 3.43 -7.39
CA PRO A 348 17.54 4.46 -6.38
C PRO A 348 17.75 3.88 -4.98
N ILE A 349 16.99 2.85 -4.59
CA ILE A 349 17.10 2.20 -3.29
C ILE A 349 18.45 1.49 -3.17
N ILE A 350 18.85 0.74 -4.20
CA ILE A 350 20.14 0.03 -4.25
C ILE A 350 21.30 1.03 -4.18
N ARG A 351 21.23 2.14 -4.92
CA ARG A 351 22.23 3.20 -4.88
C ARG A 351 22.34 3.85 -3.50
N MET A 352 21.22 4.10 -2.82
CA MET A 352 21.23 4.62 -1.45
C MET A 352 21.86 3.64 -0.45
N ILE A 353 21.59 2.33 -0.58
CA ILE A 353 22.26 1.30 0.22
C ILE A 353 23.77 1.33 -0.02
N ARG A 354 24.20 1.39 -1.29
CA ARG A 354 25.62 1.48 -1.65
C ARG A 354 26.27 2.72 -1.04
N TYR A 355 25.64 3.89 -1.18
CA TYR A 355 26.14 5.13 -0.60
C TYR A 355 26.24 5.07 0.92
N LEU A 356 25.26 4.47 1.62
CA LEU A 356 25.33 4.26 3.06
C LEU A 356 26.55 3.40 3.45
N GLN A 357 26.79 2.30 2.74
CA GLN A 357 27.88 1.35 3.02
C GLN A 357 29.28 1.89 2.65
N GLU A 358 29.34 2.72 1.61
CA GLU A 358 30.56 3.34 1.13
C GLU A 358 31.01 4.50 2.03
N PHE A 359 30.10 5.43 2.34
CA PHE A 359 30.43 6.68 3.04
C PHE A 359 30.35 6.62 4.56
N PHE A 360 29.74 5.58 5.14
CA PHE A 360 29.55 5.46 6.59
C PHE A 360 29.88 4.04 7.07
N LYS A 361 30.46 3.94 8.28
CA LYS A 361 30.77 2.67 8.94
C LYS A 361 30.08 2.63 10.30
N PRO A 362 29.33 1.55 10.63
CA PRO A 362 28.48 1.51 11.82
C PRO A 362 29.25 1.65 13.14
N ASP A 363 30.51 1.24 13.16
CA ASP A 363 31.43 1.23 14.30
C ASP A 363 32.33 2.47 14.37
N GLN A 364 32.36 3.31 13.32
CA GLN A 364 33.27 4.46 13.22
C GLN A 364 32.50 5.74 12.88
N ALA A 365 32.21 6.52 13.91
CA ALA A 365 31.61 7.85 13.74
C ALA A 365 32.71 8.88 13.41
N GLU A 366 32.79 9.28 12.14
CA GLU A 366 33.68 10.36 11.70
C GLU A 366 33.02 11.74 11.93
N SER A 367 33.73 12.67 12.57
CA SER A 367 33.28 14.06 12.69
C SER A 367 33.60 14.84 11.41
N PRO A 368 32.69 15.67 10.86
CA PRO A 368 31.35 16.03 11.37
C PRO A 368 30.21 15.11 10.90
N TYR A 369 30.49 14.03 10.18
CA TYR A 369 29.51 13.19 9.48
C TYR A 369 28.90 12.06 10.34
N SER A 370 28.73 12.29 11.65
CA SER A 370 28.05 11.33 12.51
C SER A 370 26.53 11.32 12.24
N LEU A 371 26.01 10.13 11.94
CA LEU A 371 24.58 9.82 11.84
C LEU A 371 23.80 9.88 13.17
N GLU A 372 24.42 10.25 14.29
CA GLU A 372 23.72 10.34 15.58
C GLU A 372 22.54 11.35 15.52
N ILE A 373 21.39 10.93 16.04
CA ILE A 373 20.19 11.77 16.22
C ILE A 373 19.74 11.73 17.68
N ARG A 374 19.15 12.85 18.14
CA ARG A 374 18.63 12.98 19.50
C ARG A 374 17.24 13.59 19.46
N SER A 375 16.30 12.99 20.19
CA SER A 375 14.94 13.48 20.28
C SER A 375 14.92 14.93 20.77
N GLY A 376 14.10 15.77 20.13
CA GLY A 376 13.98 17.20 20.41
C GLY A 376 15.06 18.08 19.74
N ARG A 377 16.08 17.49 19.11
CA ARG A 377 17.13 18.24 18.40
C ARG A 377 16.84 18.22 16.90
N ASP A 378 16.86 19.39 16.26
CA ASP A 378 16.66 19.56 14.81
C ASP A 378 15.35 18.92 14.28
N GLY A 379 14.36 18.77 15.17
CA GLY A 379 13.05 18.16 14.86
C GLY A 379 13.00 16.64 14.94
N ALA A 380 14.10 15.96 15.27
CA ALA A 380 14.14 14.52 15.45
C ALA A 380 13.23 14.09 16.61
N ARG A 381 12.53 12.97 16.46
CA ARG A 381 11.69 12.38 17.51
C ARG A 381 12.31 11.12 18.10
N LEU A 382 13.16 10.44 17.35
CA LEU A 382 13.94 9.29 17.80
C LEU A 382 15.31 9.72 18.36
N SER A 383 15.89 8.86 19.19
CA SER A 383 17.27 9.01 19.69
C SER A 383 18.07 7.76 19.36
N HIS A 384 19.07 7.90 18.51
CA HIS A 384 19.91 6.79 18.07
C HIS A 384 21.39 7.22 18.08
N SER A 385 22.26 6.33 18.58
CA SER A 385 23.71 6.45 18.33
C SER A 385 24.01 6.29 16.84
N HIS A 386 25.22 6.68 16.41
CA HIS A 386 25.67 6.51 15.02
C HIS A 386 25.37 5.11 14.45
N GLY A 387 25.87 4.05 15.10
CA GLY A 387 25.66 2.68 14.64
C GLY A 387 24.21 2.19 14.73
N THR A 388 23.41 2.76 15.62
CA THR A 388 21.97 2.46 15.69
C THR A 388 21.23 3.11 14.54
N GLN A 389 21.53 4.37 14.22
CA GLN A 389 20.94 5.06 13.07
C GLN A 389 21.36 4.41 11.76
N TYR A 390 22.64 4.07 11.60
CA TYR A 390 23.13 3.32 10.43
C TYR A 390 22.30 2.06 10.19
N GLU A 391 22.12 1.24 11.23
CA GLU A 391 21.39 -0.02 11.13
C GLU A 391 19.89 0.23 10.86
N TYR A 392 19.29 1.24 11.48
CA TYR A 392 17.90 1.64 11.24
C TYR A 392 17.65 2.07 9.79
N VAL A 393 18.54 2.88 9.22
CA VAL A 393 18.48 3.32 7.82
C VAL A 393 18.65 2.14 6.88
N LEU A 394 19.67 1.31 7.09
CA LEU A 394 19.92 0.14 6.25
C LEU A 394 18.74 -0.82 6.25
N GLN A 395 18.16 -1.10 7.41
CA GLN A 395 16.95 -1.93 7.53
C GLN A 395 15.75 -1.35 6.80
N SER A 396 15.57 -0.03 6.87
CA SER A 396 14.49 0.68 6.17
C SER A 396 14.66 0.56 4.65
N LEU A 397 15.86 0.79 4.14
CA LEU A 397 16.16 0.68 2.71
C LEU A 397 16.03 -0.77 2.19
N LEU A 398 16.45 -1.76 2.99
CA LEU A 398 16.26 -3.18 2.64
C LEU A 398 14.78 -3.58 2.63
N LEU A 399 14.00 -3.07 3.59
CA LEU A 399 12.56 -3.29 3.61
C LEU A 399 11.88 -2.67 2.39
N TRP A 400 12.22 -1.41 2.07
CA TRP A 400 11.74 -0.72 0.87
C TRP A 400 12.10 -1.48 -0.40
N ARG A 401 13.34 -1.99 -0.52
CA ARG A 401 13.76 -2.86 -1.64
C ARG A 401 12.87 -4.09 -1.77
N ASN A 402 12.59 -4.78 -0.66
CA ASN A 402 11.81 -6.02 -0.68
C ASN A 402 10.31 -5.76 -0.96
N ILE A 403 9.76 -4.64 -0.46
CA ILE A 403 8.39 -4.18 -0.78
C ILE A 403 8.29 -3.82 -2.26
N THR A 404 9.20 -3.01 -2.79
CA THR A 404 9.23 -2.63 -4.21
C THR A 404 9.41 -3.86 -5.11
N GLY A 405 10.25 -4.81 -4.74
CA GLY A 405 10.40 -6.09 -5.45
C GLY A 405 9.13 -6.95 -5.45
N SER A 406 8.22 -6.73 -4.49
CA SER A 406 6.93 -7.42 -4.39
C SER A 406 5.75 -6.56 -4.87
N MET A 407 6.01 -5.39 -5.48
CA MET A 407 4.99 -4.37 -5.73
C MET A 407 3.82 -4.87 -6.56
N LEU A 408 4.09 -5.66 -7.62
CA LEU A 408 3.01 -6.23 -8.44
C LEU A 408 2.15 -7.17 -7.59
N ARG A 409 2.71 -8.05 -6.76
CA ARG A 409 1.90 -8.93 -5.88
C ARG A 409 1.09 -8.13 -4.86
N LEU A 410 1.64 -7.02 -4.35
CA LEU A 410 0.93 -6.14 -3.42
C LEU A 410 -0.28 -5.48 -4.08
N TRP A 411 -0.18 -5.04 -5.35
CA TRP A 411 -1.33 -4.50 -6.09
C TRP A 411 -2.52 -5.47 -6.15
N TRP A 412 -2.27 -6.77 -6.31
CA TRP A 412 -3.33 -7.78 -6.30
C TRP A 412 -3.96 -7.90 -4.93
N ALA A 413 -3.14 -8.06 -3.88
CA ALA A 413 -3.65 -8.16 -2.51
C ALA A 413 -4.47 -6.92 -2.10
N VAL A 414 -4.03 -5.73 -2.53
CA VAL A 414 -4.71 -4.46 -2.29
C VAL A 414 -6.07 -4.43 -2.96
N GLU A 415 -6.14 -4.76 -4.26
CA GLU A 415 -7.41 -4.76 -4.97
C GLU A 415 -8.34 -5.87 -4.47
N ASP A 416 -7.83 -7.04 -4.13
CA ASP A 416 -8.61 -8.14 -3.55
C ASP A 416 -9.24 -7.72 -2.21
N ASP A 417 -8.48 -7.07 -1.32
CA ASP A 417 -8.99 -6.55 -0.05
C ASP A 417 -10.07 -5.47 -0.29
N LEU A 418 -9.78 -4.47 -1.14
CA LEU A 418 -10.69 -3.36 -1.45
C LEU A 418 -11.99 -3.83 -2.11
N LEU A 419 -11.88 -4.75 -3.07
CA LEU A 419 -12.97 -5.22 -3.91
C LEU A 419 -13.56 -6.54 -3.42
N SER A 420 -13.21 -7.02 -2.22
CA SER A 420 -13.77 -8.24 -1.62
C SER A 420 -15.30 -8.19 -1.39
N GLY A 421 -15.88 -6.98 -1.37
CA GLY A 421 -17.26 -6.74 -0.92
C GLY A 421 -17.40 -6.68 0.60
N ALA A 422 -16.28 -6.69 1.33
CA ALA A 422 -16.26 -6.43 2.77
C ALA A 422 -16.69 -5.00 3.09
N MET A 423 -17.36 -4.81 4.23
CA MET A 423 -17.81 -3.49 4.67
C MET A 423 -16.63 -2.61 5.07
N TYR A 424 -16.66 -1.35 4.65
CA TYR A 424 -15.79 -0.29 5.17
C TYR A 424 -16.60 0.67 6.07
N ARG A 425 -15.91 1.51 6.84
CA ARG A 425 -16.52 2.56 7.66
C ARG A 425 -15.97 3.91 7.23
N LEU A 426 -16.85 4.83 6.83
CA LEU A 426 -16.47 6.21 6.56
C LEU A 426 -16.30 6.95 7.88
N ARG A 427 -15.09 7.41 8.20
CA ARG A 427 -14.75 8.04 9.49
C ARG A 427 -13.72 9.13 9.31
N ASP A 428 -13.79 10.16 10.15
CA ASP A 428 -12.71 11.13 10.26
C ASP A 428 -11.53 10.48 10.99
N THR A 429 -10.36 10.50 10.36
CA THR A 429 -9.14 9.90 10.90
C THR A 429 -8.18 10.94 11.49
N GLY A 430 -8.59 12.20 11.58
CA GLY A 430 -7.72 13.34 11.88
C GLY A 430 -6.98 13.87 10.64
N GLN A 431 -6.95 13.09 9.55
CA GLN A 431 -6.43 13.46 8.23
C GLN A 431 -7.57 13.71 7.22
N GLY A 432 -8.79 13.91 7.72
CA GLY A 432 -10.00 14.02 6.93
C GLY A 432 -10.82 12.73 6.90
N LEU A 433 -11.93 12.78 6.16
CA LEU A 433 -12.89 11.71 6.07
C LEU A 433 -12.38 10.59 5.15
N ASN A 434 -12.15 9.41 5.70
CA ASN A 434 -11.56 8.28 4.99
C ASN A 434 -12.42 7.02 5.09
N ARG A 435 -12.37 6.20 4.05
CA ARG A 435 -12.93 4.85 4.04
C ARG A 435 -11.98 3.91 4.79
N VAL A 436 -12.31 3.59 6.03
CA VAL A 436 -11.53 2.67 6.87
C VAL A 436 -11.98 1.23 6.63
N GLN A 437 -11.09 0.38 6.11
CA GLN A 437 -11.37 -1.01 5.76
C GLN A 437 -10.22 -1.93 6.17
N HIS A 438 -10.55 -3.07 6.77
CA HIS A 438 -9.55 -4.09 7.06
C HIS A 438 -8.99 -4.70 5.77
N ALA A 439 -7.68 -4.97 5.74
CA ALA A 439 -6.97 -5.48 4.56
C ALA A 439 -6.10 -6.69 4.94
N PRO A 440 -6.72 -7.86 5.19
CA PRO A 440 -6.03 -9.04 5.70
C PRO A 440 -5.01 -9.63 4.74
N ASP A 441 -5.26 -9.62 3.42
CA ASP A 441 -4.35 -10.24 2.46
C ASP A 441 -3.12 -9.35 2.21
N THR A 442 -3.32 -8.04 2.11
CA THR A 442 -2.26 -7.04 2.08
C THR A 442 -1.43 -7.12 3.36
N SER A 443 -2.08 -7.17 4.54
CA SER A 443 -1.39 -7.30 5.83
C SER A 443 -0.51 -8.55 5.87
N ARG A 444 -1.03 -9.71 5.47
CA ARG A 444 -0.28 -10.98 5.47
C ARG A 444 0.97 -10.90 4.59
N LEU A 445 0.84 -10.33 3.39
CA LEU A 445 1.95 -10.21 2.45
C LEU A 445 3.03 -9.26 2.98
N VAL A 446 2.65 -8.11 3.53
CA VAL A 446 3.60 -7.13 4.10
C VAL A 446 4.34 -7.68 5.31
N HIS A 447 3.64 -8.40 6.20
CA HIS A 447 4.29 -9.06 7.35
C HIS A 447 5.28 -10.15 6.91
N ALA A 448 4.97 -10.90 5.84
CA ALA A 448 5.90 -11.87 5.28
C ALA A 448 7.18 -11.20 4.74
N ILE A 449 7.04 -10.08 4.02
CA ILE A 449 8.16 -9.28 3.51
C ILE A 449 8.99 -8.70 4.67
N LEU A 450 8.33 -8.16 5.70
CA LEU A 450 8.99 -7.64 6.89
C LEU A 450 9.81 -8.73 7.59
N HIS A 451 9.22 -9.89 7.84
CA HIS A 451 9.89 -11.01 8.49
C HIS A 451 11.08 -11.53 7.67
N GLN A 452 10.97 -11.59 6.34
CA GLN A 452 12.10 -11.92 5.46
C GLN A 452 13.24 -10.88 5.61
N THR A 453 12.89 -9.60 5.67
CA THR A 453 13.86 -8.51 5.86
C THR A 453 14.55 -8.63 7.22
N GLN A 454 13.78 -8.88 8.29
CA GLN A 454 14.31 -9.06 9.65
C GLN A 454 15.31 -10.21 9.72
N LYS A 455 15.01 -11.35 9.08
CA LYS A 455 15.92 -12.51 9.01
C LYS A 455 17.26 -12.22 8.34
N SER A 456 17.33 -11.21 7.47
CA SER A 456 18.58 -10.85 6.79
C SER A 456 19.56 -10.06 7.67
N ARG A 457 19.15 -9.68 8.89
CA ARG A 457 19.94 -8.86 9.82
C ARG A 457 20.01 -9.53 11.20
N ALA A 458 21.07 -9.23 11.95
CA ALA A 458 21.29 -9.81 13.28
C ALA A 458 20.33 -9.28 14.36
N ARG A 459 19.83 -8.05 14.19
CA ARG A 459 18.89 -7.39 15.11
C ARG A 459 17.92 -6.52 14.32
N TRP A 460 16.77 -6.17 14.89
CA TRP A 460 15.83 -5.20 14.34
C TRP A 460 15.84 -3.92 15.18
N VAL A 461 15.86 -2.74 14.55
CA VAL A 461 15.81 -1.43 15.21
C VAL A 461 14.50 -0.75 14.84
N GLY A 462 13.78 -0.24 15.85
CA GLY A 462 12.47 0.40 15.69
C GLY A 462 11.29 -0.57 15.79
N SER A 463 10.07 -0.05 15.63
CA SER A 463 8.85 -0.84 15.72
C SER A 463 8.64 -1.73 14.49
N SER A 464 7.98 -2.86 14.69
CA SER A 464 7.52 -3.77 13.63
C SER A 464 6.03 -3.61 13.33
N VAL A 465 5.36 -2.65 13.96
CA VAL A 465 3.94 -2.36 13.72
C VAL A 465 3.75 -1.85 12.30
N VAL A 466 2.83 -2.50 11.59
CA VAL A 466 2.33 -2.09 10.27
C VAL A 466 0.90 -1.59 10.48
N HIS A 467 0.64 -0.32 10.17
CA HIS A 467 -0.69 0.25 10.22
C HIS A 467 -1.43 -0.11 8.93
N LEU A 468 -2.63 -0.67 9.07
CA LEU A 468 -3.44 -1.05 7.92
C LEU A 468 -4.90 -1.30 8.31
N GLY A 469 -5.81 -0.52 7.72
CA GLY A 469 -7.23 -0.55 8.08
C GLY A 469 -7.55 0.19 9.38
N ASP A 470 -6.77 1.21 9.72
CA ASP A 470 -6.90 2.02 10.95
C ASP A 470 -6.83 3.53 10.64
N HIS A 471 -6.74 4.39 11.67
CA HIS A 471 -6.71 5.84 11.46
C HIS A 471 -5.41 6.34 10.79
N ASN A 472 -4.30 5.60 10.89
CA ASN A 472 -3.00 5.99 10.33
C ASN A 472 -2.87 5.56 8.85
N VAL A 473 -3.41 4.39 8.52
CA VAL A 473 -3.50 3.86 7.15
C VAL A 473 -4.91 3.29 6.96
N PRO A 474 -5.86 4.13 6.48
CA PRO A 474 -7.28 3.78 6.43
C PRO A 474 -7.63 2.51 5.65
N ASN A 475 -6.92 2.22 4.57
CA ASN A 475 -7.21 1.09 3.71
C ASN A 475 -5.98 0.69 2.89
N ALA A 476 -6.11 -0.40 2.14
CA ALA A 476 -5.02 -0.93 1.32
C ALA A 476 -4.58 0.01 0.18
N LEU A 477 -5.47 0.87 -0.33
CA LEU A 477 -5.10 1.86 -1.35
C LEU A 477 -4.10 2.88 -0.78
N MET A 478 -4.39 3.41 0.41
CA MET A 478 -3.52 4.36 1.10
C MET A 478 -2.17 3.73 1.47
N PHE A 479 -2.16 2.43 1.76
CA PHE A 479 -0.92 1.68 1.96
C PHE A 479 -0.08 1.67 0.69
N ILE A 480 -0.60 1.13 -0.42
CA ILE A 480 0.22 0.95 -1.62
C ILE A 480 0.68 2.27 -2.21
N ASP A 481 -0.17 3.31 -2.17
CA ASP A 481 0.19 4.64 -2.69
C ASP A 481 1.42 5.20 -1.97
N LYS A 482 1.49 5.07 -0.64
CA LYS A 482 2.69 5.47 0.14
C LYS A 482 3.96 4.80 -0.41
N TYR A 483 3.96 3.48 -0.58
CA TYR A 483 5.18 2.77 -1.01
C TYR A 483 5.54 2.97 -2.49
N THR A 484 4.60 3.38 -3.35
CA THR A 484 4.93 3.78 -4.74
C THR A 484 5.76 5.06 -4.82
N GLN A 485 5.81 5.85 -3.75
CA GLN A 485 6.53 7.13 -3.71
C GLN A 485 8.01 7.00 -3.34
N ILE A 486 8.48 5.82 -2.93
CA ILE A 486 9.88 5.61 -2.49
C ILE A 486 10.88 6.03 -3.58
N SER A 487 10.68 5.59 -4.81
CA SER A 487 11.57 5.94 -5.93
C SER A 487 11.55 7.44 -6.22
N ARG A 488 10.38 8.09 -6.12
CA ARG A 488 10.21 9.54 -6.31
C ARG A 488 10.97 10.36 -5.27
N ILE A 489 11.03 9.87 -4.03
CA ILE A 489 11.81 10.48 -2.94
C ILE A 489 13.32 10.28 -3.19
N LEU A 490 13.74 9.05 -3.50
CA LEU A 490 15.16 8.71 -3.55
C LEU A 490 15.85 9.11 -4.86
N SER A 491 15.15 9.07 -6.00
CA SER A 491 15.71 9.35 -7.33
C SER A 491 16.39 10.73 -7.41
N PRO A 492 15.74 11.84 -6.99
CA PRO A 492 16.41 13.14 -6.95
C PRO A 492 17.69 13.15 -6.13
N ILE A 493 17.68 12.51 -4.96
CA ILE A 493 18.83 12.47 -4.06
C ILE A 493 20.00 11.74 -4.71
N VAL A 494 19.76 10.53 -5.24
CA VAL A 494 20.84 9.75 -5.87
C VAL A 494 21.37 10.43 -7.13
N ASN A 495 20.50 11.07 -7.92
CA ASN A 495 20.91 11.79 -9.12
C ASN A 495 21.78 12.99 -8.77
N THR A 496 21.37 13.81 -7.79
CA THR A 496 22.20 14.92 -7.30
C THR A 496 23.53 14.42 -6.74
N VAL A 497 23.55 13.37 -5.92
CA VAL A 497 24.80 12.83 -5.35
C VAL A 497 25.75 12.31 -6.43
N ALA A 498 25.25 11.66 -7.48
CA ALA A 498 26.09 11.26 -8.60
C ALA A 498 26.64 12.47 -9.38
N GLU A 499 25.81 13.48 -9.58
CA GLU A 499 26.19 14.60 -10.46
C GLU A 499 27.11 15.64 -9.81
N VAL A 500 27.28 15.57 -8.49
CA VAL A 500 28.21 16.44 -7.75
C VAL A 500 29.64 16.37 -8.32
N GLU A 501 30.11 15.21 -8.77
CA GLU A 501 31.45 15.10 -9.36
C GLU A 501 31.55 15.82 -10.71
N GLY A 502 30.53 15.69 -11.56
CA GLY A 502 30.46 16.40 -12.84
C GLY A 502 30.37 17.92 -12.65
N LEU A 503 29.56 18.37 -11.69
CA LEU A 503 29.48 19.78 -11.32
C LEU A 503 30.83 20.30 -10.81
N ALA A 504 31.51 19.59 -9.92
CA ALA A 504 32.82 20.02 -9.41
C ALA A 504 33.90 20.11 -10.50
N GLN A 505 33.73 19.44 -11.64
CA GLN A 505 34.63 19.59 -12.79
C GLN A 505 34.35 20.86 -13.60
N HIS A 506 33.13 21.39 -13.57
CA HIS A 506 32.75 22.58 -14.34
C HIS A 506 33.31 23.87 -13.71
N PRO A 507 34.00 24.75 -14.48
CA PRO A 507 34.64 25.95 -13.94
C PRO A 507 33.70 26.84 -13.11
N ASP A 508 32.47 27.04 -13.57
CA ASP A 508 31.51 27.95 -12.94
C ASP A 508 30.97 27.48 -11.59
N THR A 509 30.94 26.17 -11.34
CA THR A 509 30.38 25.60 -10.09
C THR A 509 31.45 25.01 -9.18
N ARG A 510 32.66 24.74 -9.69
CA ARG A 510 33.81 24.25 -8.92
C ARG A 510 34.11 25.13 -7.70
N THR A 511 34.31 26.44 -7.92
CA THR A 511 34.68 27.37 -6.85
C THR A 511 33.63 27.38 -5.74
N TYR A 512 32.33 27.38 -6.10
CA TYR A 512 31.24 27.31 -5.14
C TYR A 512 31.27 26.00 -4.33
N ILE A 513 31.51 24.85 -4.99
CA ILE A 513 31.55 23.55 -4.32
C ILE A 513 32.76 23.42 -3.38
N GLU A 514 33.92 23.92 -3.80
CA GLU A 514 35.15 23.94 -3.00
C GLU A 514 34.99 24.86 -1.79
N ASP A 515 34.55 26.10 -1.99
CA ASP A 515 34.47 27.11 -0.93
C ASP A 515 33.34 26.83 0.07
N ALA A 516 32.14 26.44 -0.40
CA ALA A 516 30.97 26.27 0.46
C ALA A 516 30.93 24.90 1.16
N PHE A 517 31.49 23.85 0.55
CA PHE A 517 31.34 22.48 1.02
C PHE A 517 32.65 21.72 1.20
N GLY A 518 33.79 22.33 0.86
CA GLY A 518 35.10 21.67 0.97
C GLY A 518 35.30 20.57 -0.08
N GLY A 519 34.66 20.69 -1.24
CA GLY A 519 34.84 19.79 -2.38
C GLY A 519 33.73 18.74 -2.57
N ALA A 520 33.77 18.06 -3.73
CA ALA A 520 32.73 17.15 -4.20
C ALA A 520 32.40 16.03 -3.20
N ARG A 521 33.43 15.33 -2.69
CA ARG A 521 33.24 14.21 -1.77
C ARG A 521 32.61 14.64 -0.44
N ASN A 522 32.96 15.81 0.06
CA ASN A 522 32.42 16.36 1.30
C ASN A 522 30.95 16.79 1.13
N LEU A 523 30.61 17.37 -0.03
CA LEU A 523 29.23 17.71 -0.40
C LEU A 523 28.35 16.45 -0.51
N GLN A 524 28.82 15.38 -1.18
CA GLN A 524 28.11 14.10 -1.24
C GLN A 524 27.84 13.55 0.17
N ARG A 525 28.87 13.53 1.03
CA ARG A 525 28.74 13.09 2.44
C ARG A 525 27.76 13.96 3.23
N GLN A 526 27.75 15.27 2.99
CA GLN A 526 26.85 16.19 3.70
C GLN A 526 25.38 15.95 3.33
N ILE A 527 25.08 15.81 2.03
CA ILE A 527 23.73 15.49 1.53
C ILE A 527 23.26 14.15 2.13
N LEU A 528 24.09 13.12 2.01
CA LEU A 528 23.77 11.77 2.49
C LEU A 528 23.62 11.71 4.02
N CYS A 529 24.51 12.37 4.77
CA CYS A 529 24.45 12.42 6.23
C CYS A 529 23.15 13.10 6.69
N ASP A 530 22.79 14.23 6.09
CA ASP A 530 21.56 14.94 6.44
C ASP A 530 20.31 14.11 6.14
N PHE A 531 20.24 13.44 4.98
CA PHE A 531 19.13 12.56 4.64
C PHE A 531 19.06 11.32 5.54
N PHE A 532 20.17 10.62 5.77
CA PHE A 532 20.19 9.42 6.62
C PHE A 532 19.89 9.71 8.09
N LYS A 533 20.09 10.95 8.55
CA LYS A 533 19.61 11.40 9.85
C LYS A 533 18.13 11.74 9.79
N HIS A 534 17.79 12.75 9.00
CA HIS A 534 16.52 13.45 9.12
C HIS A 534 15.40 12.91 8.21
N GLY A 535 15.74 12.07 7.24
CA GLY A 535 14.79 11.23 6.52
C GLY A 535 14.34 10.00 7.31
N PHE A 536 14.96 9.72 8.46
CA PHE A 536 14.72 8.52 9.29
C PHE A 536 14.75 8.83 10.79
N ASP A 537 14.25 10.00 11.21
CA ASP A 537 14.30 10.47 12.60
C ASP A 537 12.95 10.44 13.35
N GLY A 538 11.92 9.85 12.74
CA GLY A 538 10.55 9.76 13.27
C GLY A 538 9.75 11.07 13.21
N SER A 539 10.29 12.09 12.55
CA SER A 539 9.57 13.35 12.30
C SER A 539 8.44 13.18 11.27
N GLY A 540 7.51 14.16 11.24
CA GLY A 540 6.40 14.22 10.28
C GLY A 540 5.06 13.63 10.75
N ALA A 541 5.01 12.92 11.89
CA ALA A 541 3.75 12.46 12.47
C ALA A 541 3.01 13.57 13.25
N ASP A 542 1.69 13.46 13.40
CA ASP A 542 0.86 14.52 13.99
C ASP A 542 1.05 14.70 15.50
N ASN A 543 1.42 13.63 16.22
CA ASN A 543 1.66 13.69 17.66
C ASN A 543 2.90 12.85 18.08
N PHE A 544 3.34 13.02 19.33
CA PHE A 544 4.54 12.36 19.85
C PHE A 544 4.34 10.84 20.06
N PHE A 545 3.09 10.37 20.21
CA PHE A 545 2.76 8.96 20.41
C PHE A 545 2.81 8.17 19.10
N ASP A 546 2.48 8.83 17.98
CA ASP A 546 2.58 8.32 16.61
C ASP A 546 3.96 8.61 15.98
N ALA A 547 4.91 9.13 16.78
CA ALA A 547 6.26 9.45 16.33
C ALA A 547 6.99 8.19 15.78
N GLY A 548 7.41 8.31 14.52
CA GLY A 548 7.56 7.20 13.58
C GLY A 548 8.76 6.29 13.77
N SER A 549 8.57 5.19 14.52
CA SER A 549 9.38 3.97 14.34
C SER A 549 8.62 2.80 13.71
N CYS A 550 7.29 2.90 13.60
CA CYS A 550 6.47 1.92 12.88
C CYS A 550 6.88 1.88 11.40
N ILE A 551 6.49 0.81 10.72
CA ILE A 551 6.93 0.54 9.35
C ILE A 551 6.52 1.67 8.40
N ASP A 552 5.28 2.12 8.51
CA ASP A 552 4.75 3.23 7.69
C ASP A 552 5.34 4.59 8.12
N GLY A 553 5.65 4.76 9.41
CA GLY A 553 6.25 5.97 9.95
C GLY A 553 7.66 6.25 9.44
N ARG A 554 8.40 5.22 8.98
CA ARG A 554 9.72 5.38 8.35
C ARG A 554 9.64 6.26 7.09
N LEU A 555 8.58 6.09 6.30
CA LEU A 555 8.40 6.87 5.07
C LEU A 555 7.91 8.30 5.37
N THR A 556 7.14 8.48 6.44
CA THR A 556 6.66 9.80 6.89
C THR A 556 7.83 10.76 7.18
N SER A 557 8.92 10.28 7.79
CA SER A 557 10.11 11.11 8.03
C SER A 557 10.81 11.52 6.73
N ALA A 558 10.88 10.63 5.74
CA ALA A 558 11.44 10.95 4.44
C ALA A 558 10.61 12.02 3.71
N TRP A 559 9.28 11.94 3.78
CA TRP A 559 8.38 12.98 3.30
C TRP A 559 8.60 14.34 3.96
N ASN A 560 8.74 14.35 5.30
CA ASN A 560 9.03 15.57 6.04
C ASN A 560 10.41 16.15 5.71
N TRP A 561 11.37 15.31 5.33
CA TRP A 561 12.65 15.79 4.81
C TRP A 561 12.49 16.46 3.45
N CYS A 562 11.74 15.83 2.53
CA CYS A 562 11.44 16.38 1.20
C CYS A 562 10.77 17.75 1.28
N SER A 563 9.79 17.92 2.18
CA SER A 563 9.08 19.21 2.36
C SER A 563 9.98 20.34 2.90
N LYS A 564 11.19 20.01 3.36
CA LYS A 564 12.18 20.96 3.89
C LYS A 564 13.40 21.12 3.00
N ILE A 565 13.44 20.49 1.82
CA ILE A 565 14.62 20.49 0.96
C ILE A 565 15.10 21.90 0.59
N GLU A 566 14.17 22.82 0.35
CA GLU A 566 14.44 24.23 0.02
C GLU A 566 15.21 24.98 1.13
N LYS A 567 15.11 24.49 2.37
CA LYS A 567 15.74 25.07 3.55
C LYS A 567 17.15 24.50 3.79
N LYS A 568 17.56 23.49 3.03
CA LYS A 568 18.86 22.83 3.19
C LYS A 568 19.96 23.65 2.50
N PRO A 569 21.17 23.73 3.07
CA PRO A 569 22.26 24.54 2.53
C PRO A 569 22.69 24.09 1.12
N PHE A 570 22.50 22.81 0.80
CA PHE A 570 22.82 22.21 -0.49
C PHE A 570 21.65 22.24 -1.50
N PHE A 571 20.55 22.95 -1.23
CA PHE A 571 19.40 23.00 -2.15
C PHE A 571 19.76 23.50 -3.56
N HIS A 572 20.63 24.49 -3.66
CA HIS A 572 21.08 25.03 -4.95
C HIS A 572 21.83 23.98 -5.79
N VAL A 573 22.49 23.01 -5.13
CA VAL A 573 23.13 21.88 -5.82
C VAL A 573 22.10 20.95 -6.43
N PHE A 574 20.96 20.71 -5.76
CA PHE A 574 19.86 19.97 -6.35
C PHE A 574 19.39 20.66 -7.64
N LEU A 575 19.17 21.98 -7.62
CA LEU A 575 18.75 22.74 -8.81
C LEU A 575 19.77 22.64 -9.95
N MET A 576 21.07 22.79 -9.64
CA MET A 576 22.14 22.64 -10.63
C MET A 576 22.23 21.23 -11.21
N ALA A 577 21.88 20.20 -10.43
CA ALA A 577 21.78 18.81 -10.87
C ALA A 577 20.46 18.47 -11.59
N GLY A 578 19.65 19.47 -11.97
CA GLY A 578 18.41 19.28 -12.71
C GLY A 578 17.19 18.90 -11.84
N PHE A 579 17.22 19.16 -10.53
CA PHE A 579 16.06 18.95 -9.67
C PHE A 579 14.93 19.92 -9.98
N VAL A 580 13.74 19.38 -10.21
CA VAL A 580 12.53 20.13 -10.57
C VAL A 580 11.39 19.94 -9.57
N GLY A 581 11.59 19.06 -8.59
CA GLY A 581 10.58 18.61 -7.62
C GLY A 581 10.60 17.10 -7.45
N PHE A 582 10.10 16.61 -6.30
CA PHE A 582 9.95 15.17 -6.05
C PHE A 582 8.79 14.53 -6.84
N ASP A 583 7.90 15.36 -7.37
CA ASP A 583 6.76 14.92 -8.17
C ASP A 583 7.03 14.94 -9.69
N GLY A 584 8.23 15.38 -10.09
CA GLY A 584 8.62 15.60 -11.48
C GLY A 584 8.09 16.92 -12.06
N HIS A 585 8.14 17.06 -13.38
CA HIS A 585 7.39 18.11 -14.07
C HIS A 585 5.89 17.80 -14.01
N PHE A 586 5.08 18.77 -13.60
CA PHE A 586 3.64 18.76 -13.88
C PHE A 586 3.43 19.00 -15.36
N GLU A 587 3.67 18.00 -16.21
CA GLU A 587 3.12 18.00 -17.55
C GLU A 587 1.63 17.67 -17.41
N LYS A 588 0.79 18.67 -17.69
CA LYS A 588 -0.67 18.51 -17.76
C LYS A 588 -1.08 17.70 -18.98
#